data_AF-A0A8J3VZB0-F1
#
_entry.id   AF-A0A8J3VZB0-F1
#
_cell.length_a   1.000
_cell.length_b   1.000
_cell.length_c   1.000
_cell.angle_alpha   90.00
_cell.angle_beta   90.00
_cell.angle_gamma   90.00
#
_symmetry.space_group_name_H-M   'P 1'
#
loop_
_entity.id
_entity.type
_entity.pdbx_description
1 polymer ?
#
loop_
_entity_poly.entity_id
_entity_poly.type
_entity_poly.pdbx_seq_one_letter_code
_entity_poly.pdbx_strand_id
1 'polypeptide(L)'
;MDIEPIDDDDFALSDRDRQILAFERQWWRYAGAKEQAIRETFGVSATRYYQLLSELIDRPQALEHDPMLVKRLRRMRAGRRRDRATRRFGTGRESGWGHEAPHS
;
A
#
# COMPACT_ATOMS: atom_id res chain seq x y z
N MET A 1 15.16 -24.45 -24.92
CA MET A 1 14.00 -24.25 -24.04
C MET A 1 14.50 -23.37 -22.93
N ASP A 2 14.43 -22.06 -23.20
CA ASP A 2 14.84 -21.01 -22.28
C ASP A 2 13.88 -21.06 -21.10
N ILE A 3 14.34 -21.68 -20.01
CA ILE A 3 13.67 -21.58 -18.71
C ILE A 3 13.96 -20.15 -18.29
N GLU A 4 12.99 -19.24 -18.47
CA GLU A 4 13.03 -17.96 -17.77
C GLU A 4 13.21 -18.27 -16.28
N PRO A 5 14.19 -17.65 -15.61
CA PRO A 5 14.36 -17.85 -14.18
C PRO A 5 13.02 -17.48 -13.53
N ILE A 6 12.34 -18.47 -12.95
CA ILE A 6 11.30 -18.21 -11.97
C ILE A 6 12.04 -17.39 -10.92
N ASP A 7 11.75 -16.09 -10.84
CA ASP A 7 12.38 -15.22 -9.87
C ASP A 7 12.34 -15.94 -8.51
N ASP A 8 13.50 -16.35 -7.98
CA ASP A 8 13.66 -16.95 -6.64
C ASP A 8 13.21 -15.98 -5.51
N ASP A 9 12.59 -14.86 -5.87
CA ASP A 9 12.04 -13.77 -5.08
C ASP A 9 10.71 -14.15 -4.38
N ASP A 10 10.10 -15.29 -4.69
CA ASP A 10 8.90 -15.76 -3.96
C ASP A 10 9.24 -16.23 -2.53
N PHE A 11 10.52 -16.54 -2.23
CA PHE A 11 10.97 -17.01 -0.91
C PHE A 11 11.80 -16.00 -0.11
N ALA A 12 12.36 -14.98 -0.75
CA ALA A 12 13.24 -14.01 -0.10
C ALA A 12 12.82 -12.57 -0.43
N LEU A 13 12.86 -11.68 0.56
CA LEU A 13 12.62 -10.26 0.31
C LEU A 13 13.65 -9.70 -0.67
N SER A 14 13.17 -9.12 -1.77
CA SER A 14 13.96 -8.30 -2.67
C SER A 14 14.66 -7.15 -1.94
N ASP A 15 15.75 -6.64 -2.48
CA ASP A 15 16.46 -5.47 -1.92
C ASP A 15 15.52 -4.26 -1.79
N ARG A 16 14.64 -4.09 -2.78
CA ARG A 16 13.60 -3.06 -2.78
C ARG A 16 12.64 -3.20 -1.59
N ASP A 17 12.22 -4.42 -1.28
CA ASP A 17 11.29 -4.68 -0.18
C ASP A 17 11.94 -4.42 1.19
N ARG A 18 13.21 -4.81 1.34
CA ARG A 18 13.99 -4.49 2.54
C ARG A 18 14.15 -2.97 2.70
N GLN A 19 14.41 -2.27 1.60
CA GLN A 19 14.53 -0.82 1.59
C GLN A 19 13.21 -0.12 1.95
N ILE A 20 12.07 -0.65 1.48
CA ILE A 20 10.73 -0.18 1.86
C ILE A 20 10.52 -0.35 3.38
N LEU A 21 10.85 -1.52 3.95
CA LEU A 21 10.72 -1.75 5.40
C LEU A 21 11.65 -0.84 6.22
N ALA A 22 12.90 -0.66 5.78
CA ALA A 22 13.84 0.25 6.41
C ALA A 22 13.36 1.71 6.36
N PHE A 23 12.75 2.13 5.25
CA PHE A 23 12.18 3.46 5.08
C PHE A 23 10.96 3.69 5.99
N GLU A 24 10.09 2.69 6.17
CA GLU A 24 8.96 2.76 7.10
C GLU A 24 9.38 2.88 8.57
N ARG A 25 10.60 2.45 8.92
CA ARG A 25 11.15 2.61 10.27
C ARG A 25 11.53 4.05 10.60
N GLN A 26 11.73 4.90 9.58
CA GLN A 26 12.16 6.28 9.78
C GLN A 26 11.05 7.17 10.36
N TRP A 27 11.45 8.14 11.18
CA TRP A 27 10.54 9.05 11.87
C TRP A 27 10.29 10.31 11.04
N TRP A 28 9.14 10.36 10.35
CA TRP A 28 8.76 11.47 9.49
C TRP A 28 7.99 12.53 10.29
N ARG A 29 8.50 13.76 10.33
CA ARG A 29 7.90 14.86 11.10
C ARG A 29 6.60 15.40 10.48
N TYR A 30 6.44 15.27 9.16
CA TYR A 30 5.25 15.71 8.42
C TYR A 30 4.84 14.66 7.38
N ALA A 31 3.53 14.45 7.20
CA ALA A 31 3.01 13.47 6.23
C ALA A 31 3.46 13.78 4.79
N GLY A 32 3.50 15.07 4.40
CA GLY A 32 3.97 15.48 3.07
C GLY A 32 5.47 15.32 2.85
N ALA A 33 6.28 15.31 3.92
CA ALA A 33 7.73 15.06 3.80
C ALA A 33 8.00 13.59 3.42
N LYS A 34 7.19 12.67 3.95
CA LYS A 34 7.27 11.26 3.60
C LYS A 34 6.91 11.00 2.14
N GLU A 35 5.86 11.63 1.63
CA GLU A 35 5.41 11.44 0.24
C GLU A 35 6.43 11.95 -0.78
N GLN A 36 7.06 13.10 -0.52
CA GLN A 36 8.16 13.60 -1.35
C GLN A 36 9.36 12.64 -1.31
N ALA A 37 9.79 12.22 -0.12
CA ALA A 37 10.90 11.29 0.02
C ALA A 37 10.63 9.93 -0.63
N ILE A 38 9.39 9.44 -0.61
CA ILE A 38 8.99 8.22 -1.35
C ILE A 38 9.24 8.42 -2.85
N ARG A 39 8.83 9.58 -3.39
CA ARG A 39 8.97 9.87 -4.81
C ARG A 39 10.42 10.03 -5.22
N GLU A 40 11.24 10.67 -4.39
CA GLU A 40 12.67 10.86 -4.62
C GLU A 40 13.46 9.55 -4.49
N THR A 41 13.15 8.73 -3.49
CA THR A 41 13.89 7.49 -3.21
C THR A 41 13.49 6.35 -4.14
N PHE A 42 12.19 6.15 -4.35
CA PHE A 42 11.67 4.97 -5.06
C PHE A 42 11.12 5.29 -6.45
N GLY A 43 11.07 6.56 -6.86
CA GLY A 43 10.56 6.97 -8.17
C GLY A 43 9.06 6.73 -8.38
N VAL A 44 8.32 6.34 -7.34
CA VAL A 44 6.89 5.99 -7.43
C VAL A 44 6.01 7.01 -6.73
N SER A 45 4.74 7.08 -7.13
CA SER A 45 3.75 7.86 -6.40
C SER A 45 3.49 7.27 -5.02
N ALA A 46 3.10 8.10 -4.06
CA ALA A 46 2.73 7.66 -2.71
C ALA A 46 1.63 6.57 -2.74
N THR A 47 0.64 6.70 -3.62
CA THR A 47 -0.41 5.69 -3.80
C THR A 47 0.16 4.33 -4.21
N ARG A 48 1.07 4.29 -5.20
CA ARG A 48 1.69 3.05 -5.65
C ARG A 48 2.59 2.46 -4.56
N TYR A 49 3.31 3.30 -3.84
CA TYR A 49 4.12 2.88 -2.69
C TYR A 49 3.27 2.20 -1.61
N TYR A 50 2.14 2.77 -1.21
CA TYR A 50 1.28 2.15 -0.20
C TYR A 50 0.59 0.86 -0.67
N GLN A 51 0.40 0.69 -1.99
CA GLN A 51 -0.05 -0.57 -2.58
C GLN A 51 1.04 -1.65 -2.41
N LEU A 52 2.27 -1.35 -2.82
CA LEU A 52 3.42 -2.25 -2.66
C LEU A 52 3.65 -2.62 -1.19
N LEU A 53 3.67 -1.61 -0.31
CA LEU A 53 3.80 -1.83 1.14
C LEU A 53 2.67 -2.72 1.68
N SER A 54 1.43 -2.53 1.19
CA SER A 54 0.29 -3.35 1.63
C SER A 54 0.42 -4.82 1.24
N GLU A 55 0.98 -5.10 0.07
CA GLU A 55 1.25 -6.46 -0.39
C GLU A 55 2.42 -7.06 0.40
N LEU A 56 3.50 -6.29 0.56
CA LEU A 56 4.70 -6.68 1.28
C LEU A 56 4.42 -7.10 2.73
N ILE A 57 3.62 -6.33 3.47
CA ILE A 57 3.32 -6.65 4.89
C ILE A 57 2.41 -7.89 5.06
N ASP A 58 1.83 -8.40 3.98
CA ASP A 58 1.03 -9.64 3.99
C ASP A 58 1.88 -10.89 3.70
N ARG A 59 3.11 -10.72 3.21
CA ARG A 59 4.05 -11.79 2.91
C ARG A 59 4.74 -12.32 4.19
N PRO A 60 4.95 -13.65 4.35
CA PRO A 60 5.61 -14.21 5.53
C PRO A 60 7.06 -13.74 5.70
N GLN A 61 7.78 -13.54 4.60
CA GLN A 61 9.18 -13.10 4.58
C GLN A 61 9.37 -11.73 5.23
N ALA A 62 8.38 -10.84 5.11
CA ALA A 62 8.40 -9.55 5.78
C ALA A 62 8.33 -9.70 7.31
N LEU A 63 7.55 -10.67 7.81
CA LEU A 63 7.47 -10.98 9.24
C LEU A 63 8.77 -11.59 9.76
N GLU A 64 9.47 -12.38 8.96
CA GLU A 64 10.77 -12.95 9.33
C GLU A 64 11.86 -11.88 9.41
N HIS A 65 11.79 -10.86 8.55
CA HIS A 65 12.78 -9.79 8.53
C HIS A 65 12.58 -8.74 9.63
N ASP A 66 11.35 -8.22 9.82
CA ASP A 66 11.05 -7.27 10.90
C ASP A 66 9.64 -7.51 11.48
N PRO A 67 9.50 -8.49 12.40
CA PRO A 67 8.19 -8.91 12.91
C PRO A 67 7.47 -7.79 13.68
N MET A 68 8.21 -6.89 14.33
CA MET A 68 7.61 -5.81 15.13
C MET A 68 7.05 -4.72 14.24
N LEU A 69 7.83 -4.28 13.24
CA LEU A 69 7.39 -3.27 12.28
C LEU A 69 6.18 -3.76 11.48
N VAL A 70 6.25 -4.99 10.95
CA VAL A 70 5.18 -5.56 10.13
C VAL A 70 3.88 -5.71 10.92
N LYS A 71 3.93 -6.23 12.16
CA LYS A 71 2.73 -6.33 13.02
C LYS A 71 2.11 -4.96 13.30
N ARG A 72 2.94 -3.92 13.55
CA ARG A 72 2.46 -2.55 13.75
C ARG A 72 1.79 -1.99 12.50
N LEU A 73 2.41 -2.15 11.32
CA LEU A 73 1.88 -1.71 10.03
C LEU A 73 0.53 -2.38 9.71
N ARG A 74 0.44 -3.70 9.91
CA ARG A 74 -0.81 -4.46 9.71
C ARG A 74 -1.94 -3.95 10.62
N ARG A 75 -1.64 -3.66 11.90
CA ARG A 75 -2.62 -3.10 12.84
C ARG A 75 -3.08 -1.70 12.44
N MET A 76 -2.18 -0.82 12.01
CA MET A 76 -2.54 0.52 11.52
C MET A 76 -3.44 0.45 10.27
N ARG A 77 -3.17 -0.48 9.35
CA ARG A 77 -4.02 -0.74 8.17
C ARG A 77 -5.42 -1.20 8.56
N ALA A 78 -5.54 -2.10 9.53
CA ALA A 78 -6.82 -2.58 10.03
C ALA A 78 -7.67 -1.45 10.64
N GLY A 79 -7.06 -0.54 11.40
CA GLY A 79 -7.72 0.66 11.92
C GLY A 79 -8.28 1.56 10.81
N ARG A 80 -7.46 1.88 9.79
CA ARG A 80 -7.86 2.72 8.65
C ARG A 80 -8.98 2.09 7.81
N ARG A 81 -9.01 0.76 7.68
CA ARG A 81 -10.09 0.04 6.99
C ARG A 81 -11.42 0.15 7.74
N ARG A 82 -11.39 0.07 9.08
CA ARG A 82 -12.59 0.20 9.93
C ARG A 82 -13.22 1.58 9.82
N ASP A 83 -12.42 2.64 9.81
CA ASP A 83 -12.90 4.03 9.65
C ASP A 83 -13.59 4.27 8.29
N ARG A 84 -13.18 3.54 7.23
CA ARG A 84 -13.85 3.61 5.92
C ARG A 84 -15.12 2.78 5.87
N ALA A 85 -15.16 1.62 6.52
CA ALA A 85 -16.35 0.76 6.55
C ALA A 85 -17.53 1.46 7.26
N THR A 86 -17.27 2.16 8.38
CA THR A 86 -18.29 2.92 9.11
C THR A 86 -18.93 4.05 8.28
N ARG A 87 -18.21 4.60 7.28
CA ARG A 87 -18.74 5.65 6.40
C ARG A 87 -19.53 5.13 5.20
N ARG A 88 -19.43 3.84 4.88
CA ARG A 88 -20.12 3.24 3.71
C ARG A 88 -21.49 2.64 4.05
N PHE A 89 -21.83 2.53 5.34
CA PHE A 89 -23.15 2.06 5.80
C PHE A 89 -24.20 3.17 5.94
N GLY A 90 -23.93 4.37 5.41
CA GLY A 90 -24.80 5.55 5.54
C GLY A 90 -25.16 6.24 4.22
N THR A 91 -25.21 5.55 3.08
CA THR A 91 -25.73 6.13 1.83
C THR A 91 -26.46 5.09 0.98
N GLY A 92 -27.57 4.56 1.49
CA GLY A 92 -28.67 4.14 0.64
C GLY A 92 -29.52 5.37 0.34
N ARG A 93 -29.24 6.06 -0.77
CA ARG A 93 -30.19 6.95 -1.45
C ARG A 93 -29.90 6.95 -2.93
N GLU A 94 -30.81 6.31 -3.66
CA GLU A 94 -31.45 6.81 -4.88
C GLU A 94 -30.89 8.12 -5.45
N SER A 95 -30.35 8.05 -6.65
CA SER A 95 -30.53 9.05 -7.71
C SER A 95 -30.05 8.45 -9.02
N GLY A 96 -30.92 8.52 -10.02
CA GLY A 96 -30.74 7.90 -11.31
C GLY A 96 -29.52 8.42 -12.04
N TRP A 97 -28.84 7.50 -12.71
CA TRP A 97 -28.06 7.81 -13.89
C TRP A 97 -29.02 8.28 -14.98
N GLY A 98 -29.44 9.54 -14.90
CA GLY A 98 -30.02 10.29 -16.00
C GLY A 98 -28.94 10.59 -17.02
N HIS A 99 -28.57 9.57 -17.80
CA HIS A 99 -28.04 9.82 -19.13
C HIS A 99 -29.22 10.28 -19.98
N GLU A 100 -29.32 11.59 -20.22
CA GLU A 100 -29.38 12.19 -21.56
C GLU A 100 -30.07 13.56 -21.52
N ALA A 101 -29.28 14.58 -21.86
CA ALA A 101 -29.71 15.86 -22.42
C ALA A 101 -28.52 16.42 -23.20
N PRO A 102 -28.68 17.31 -24.20
CA PRO A 102 -29.77 17.46 -25.18
C PRO A 102 -29.21 17.53 -26.62
N HIS A 103 -29.90 16.99 -27.62
CA HIS A 103 -29.53 17.23 -29.03
C HIS A 103 -30.77 17.45 -29.92
N SER A 104 -30.93 18.74 -30.28
CA SER A 104 -31.69 19.36 -31.39
C SER A 104 -33.23 19.37 -31.37
#